data_AF-A0A258KSH4-F1
#
_entry.id   AF-A0A258KSH4-F1
#
_cell.length_a   1.000
_cell.length_b   1.000
_cell.length_c   1.000
_cell.angle_alpha   90.00
_cell.angle_beta   90.00
_cell.angle_gamma   90.00
#
_symmetry.space_group_name_H-M   'P 1'
#
loop_
_entity.id
_entity.type
_entity.pdbx_description
1 polymer ?
#
loop_
_entity_poly.entity_id
_entity_poly.type
_entity_poly.pdbx_seq_one_letter_code
_entity_poly.pdbx_strand_id
1 'polypeptide(L)'
;MNKKLLHKTLRAYLLYSLLILVIAAPVFYYATQNIYLTDVDESLLLHKNEFVQYIAPSLSKADIIQWNTFNRNSKISAQSSIEKDTIYNTFYYDSLASELEPYREIKAALTIQGKLYTYTGRIDLVENEDVVKNILMLFIAIISILLIGLFFITKKMSLALWKPFY
;
A
#
# COMPACT_ATOMS: atom_id res chain seq x y z
N MET A 1 -29.63 -42.24 -9.02
CA MET A 1 -29.77 -40.83 -9.46
C MET A 1 -29.03 -39.81 -8.60
N ASN A 2 -28.49 -40.20 -7.43
CA ASN A 2 -28.04 -39.27 -6.40
C ASN A 2 -26.59 -38.75 -6.44
N LYS A 3 -25.63 -39.53 -6.98
CA LYS A 3 -24.25 -39.04 -7.16
C LYS A 3 -24.18 -37.81 -8.07
N LYS A 4 -25.07 -37.71 -9.06
CA LYS A 4 -25.14 -36.58 -10.01
C LYS A 4 -25.57 -35.26 -9.36
N LEU A 5 -26.52 -35.30 -8.42
CA LEU A 5 -27.04 -34.08 -7.79
C LEU A 5 -26.00 -33.48 -6.83
N LEU A 6 -25.34 -34.31 -6.03
CA LEU A 6 -24.30 -33.88 -5.09
C LEU A 6 -23.07 -33.33 -5.79
N HIS A 7 -22.62 -33.95 -6.89
CA HIS A 7 -21.53 -33.39 -7.69
C HIS A 7 -21.92 -32.06 -8.35
N LYS A 8 -23.20 -31.86 -8.71
CA LYS A 8 -23.70 -30.62 -9.29
C LYS A 8 -23.76 -29.49 -8.25
N THR A 9 -24.25 -29.75 -7.04
CA THR A 9 -24.28 -28.75 -5.96
C THR A 9 -22.87 -28.42 -5.47
N LEU A 10 -22.00 -29.41 -5.29
CA LEU A 10 -20.61 -29.19 -4.91
C LEU A 10 -19.86 -28.34 -5.94
N ARG A 11 -20.04 -28.63 -7.24
CA ARG A 11 -19.44 -27.84 -8.32
C ARG A 11 -19.96 -26.40 -8.31
N ALA A 12 -21.25 -26.20 -8.04
CA ALA A 12 -21.82 -24.85 -7.93
C ALA A 12 -21.22 -24.07 -6.75
N TYR A 13 -21.10 -24.68 -5.56
CA TYR A 13 -20.46 -24.04 -4.41
C TYR A 13 -19.00 -23.70 -4.66
N LEU A 14 -18.22 -24.63 -5.23
CA LEU A 14 -16.81 -24.38 -5.55
C LEU A 14 -16.65 -23.26 -6.58
N LEU A 15 -17.48 -23.23 -7.63
CA LEU A 15 -17.45 -22.15 -8.63
C LEU A 15 -17.85 -20.80 -8.03
N TYR A 16 -18.84 -20.77 -7.15
CA TYR A 16 -19.26 -19.56 -6.46
C TYR A 16 -18.19 -19.04 -5.51
N SER A 17 -17.58 -19.91 -4.70
CA SER A 17 -16.45 -19.55 -3.85
C SER A 17 -15.27 -19.04 -4.67
N LEU A 18 -14.94 -19.69 -5.79
CA LEU A 18 -13.88 -19.22 -6.68
C LEU A 18 -14.18 -17.83 -7.24
N LEU A 19 -15.41 -17.56 -7.68
CA LEU A 19 -15.83 -16.24 -8.15
C LEU A 19 -15.67 -15.17 -7.07
N ILE A 20 -16.13 -15.45 -5.84
CA ILE A 20 -15.95 -14.52 -4.72
C ILE A 20 -14.48 -14.21 -4.51
N LEU A 21 -13.61 -15.21 -4.56
CA LEU A 21 -12.18 -15.06 -4.30
C LEU A 21 -11.48 -14.23 -5.36
N VAL A 22 -11.82 -14.44 -6.64
CA VAL A 22 -11.29 -13.66 -7.76
C VAL A 22 -11.70 -12.19 -7.66
N ILE A 23 -12.87 -11.90 -7.09
CA ILE A 23 -13.33 -10.51 -6.84
C ILE A 23 -12.71 -9.93 -5.57
N ALA A 24 -12.59 -10.74 -4.52
CA ALA A 24 -12.09 -10.31 -3.22
C ALA A 24 -10.62 -9.87 -3.28
N ALA A 25 -9.78 -10.56 -4.05
CA ALA A 25 -8.35 -10.24 -4.11
C ALA A 25 -8.06 -8.84 -4.69
N PRO A 26 -8.62 -8.43 -5.85
CA PRO A 26 -8.50 -7.05 -6.34
C PRO A 26 -9.11 -6.02 -5.39
N VAL A 27 -10.31 -6.29 -4.86
CA VAL A 27 -10.98 -5.37 -3.93
C VAL A 27 -10.12 -5.12 -2.70
N PHE A 28 -9.57 -6.19 -2.10
CA PHE A 28 -8.68 -6.10 -0.95
C PHE A 28 -7.41 -5.33 -1.29
N TYR A 29 -6.76 -5.66 -2.41
CA TYR A 29 -5.54 -4.97 -2.86
C TYR A 29 -5.76 -3.45 -3.00
N TYR A 30 -6.81 -3.03 -3.73
CA TYR A 30 -7.09 -1.61 -3.91
C TYR A 30 -7.51 -0.92 -2.61
N ALA A 31 -8.28 -1.59 -1.75
CA ALA A 31 -8.67 -1.04 -0.47
C ALA A 31 -7.43 -0.77 0.42
N THR A 32 -6.54 -1.76 0.55
CA THR A 32 -5.30 -1.62 1.32
C THR A 32 -4.39 -0.54 0.73
N GLN A 33 -4.22 -0.51 -0.59
CA GLN A 33 -3.39 0.51 -1.25
C GLN A 33 -3.93 1.93 -1.01
N ASN A 34 -5.25 2.11 -1.05
CA ASN A 34 -5.87 3.42 -0.80
C ASN A 34 -5.71 3.87 0.66
N ILE A 35 -5.92 2.96 1.61
CA ILE A 35 -5.69 3.27 3.04
C ILE A 35 -4.24 3.69 3.24
N TYR A 36 -3.30 2.90 2.74
CA TYR A 36 -1.88 3.20 2.86
C TYR A 36 -1.50 4.55 2.23
N LEU A 37 -1.93 4.84 1.01
CA LEU A 37 -1.64 6.14 0.38
C LEU A 37 -2.25 7.32 1.14
N THR A 38 -3.42 7.12 1.77
CA THR A 38 -4.04 8.13 2.63
C THR A 38 -3.19 8.38 3.87
N ASP A 39 -2.74 7.31 4.55
CA ASP A 39 -1.87 7.41 5.73
C ASP A 39 -0.54 8.10 5.39
N VAL A 40 0.04 7.81 4.22
CA VAL A 40 1.25 8.46 3.72
C VAL A 40 1.01 9.95 3.46
N ASP A 41 -0.10 10.32 2.82
CA ASP A 41 -0.46 11.71 2.56
C ASP A 41 -0.64 12.49 3.87
N GLU A 42 -1.33 11.91 4.84
CA GLU A 42 -1.49 12.48 6.18
C GLU A 42 -0.16 12.65 6.91
N SER A 43 0.74 11.65 6.81
CA SER A 43 2.09 11.73 7.38
C SER A 43 2.94 12.83 6.73
N LEU A 44 2.88 12.98 5.40
CA LEU A 44 3.58 14.06 4.70
C LEU A 44 3.09 15.44 5.15
N LEU A 45 1.77 15.60 5.29
CA LEU A 45 1.15 16.83 5.80
C LEU A 45 1.55 17.10 7.26
N LEU A 46 1.55 16.07 8.11
CA LEU A 46 1.96 16.17 9.50
C LEU A 46 3.41 16.63 9.61
N HIS A 47 4.35 15.93 8.97
CA HIS A 47 5.78 16.30 8.99
C HIS A 47 6.01 17.70 8.45
N LYS A 48 5.28 18.11 7.40
CA LYS A 48 5.35 19.48 6.88
C LYS A 48 4.87 20.50 7.91
N ASN A 49 3.76 20.21 8.61
CA ASN A 49 3.22 21.10 9.64
C ASN A 49 4.16 21.19 10.85
N GLU A 50 4.71 20.07 11.31
CA GLU A 50 5.71 20.03 12.39
C GLU A 50 6.96 20.82 12.02
N PHE A 51 7.45 20.64 10.79
CA PHE A 51 8.58 21.42 10.28
C PHE A 51 8.29 22.93 10.33
N VAL A 52 7.13 23.35 9.80
CA VAL A 52 6.73 24.78 9.79
C VAL A 52 6.55 25.33 11.21
N GLN A 53 6.04 24.54 12.14
CA GLN A 53 5.75 24.98 13.50
C GLN A 53 7.00 25.04 14.39
N TYR A 54 7.87 24.02 14.31
CA TYR A 54 8.94 23.82 15.29
C TYR A 54 10.34 24.07 14.76
N ILE A 55 10.55 23.98 13.44
CA ILE A 55 11.90 24.04 12.83
C ILE A 55 12.08 25.30 12.00
N ALA A 56 11.14 25.61 11.10
CA ALA A 56 11.21 26.78 10.23
C ALA A 56 11.44 28.13 10.97
N PRO A 57 10.85 28.37 12.17
CA PRO A 57 11.06 29.64 12.88
C PRO A 57 12.48 29.84 13.42
N SER A 58 13.19 28.75 13.74
CA SER A 58 14.56 28.79 14.29
C SER A 58 15.64 28.67 13.21
N LEU A 59 15.27 28.26 12.00
CA LEU A 59 16.19 28.05 10.90
C LEU A 59 16.68 29.38 10.30
N SER A 60 17.99 29.50 10.10
CA SER A 60 18.58 30.56 9.28
C SER A 60 18.90 30.08 7.86
N LYS A 61 19.21 31.03 6.97
CA LYS A 61 19.65 30.70 5.60
C LYS A 61 20.90 29.81 5.57
N ALA A 62 21.82 29.98 6.52
CA ALA A 62 23.03 29.16 6.59
C ALA A 62 22.71 27.71 7.01
N ASP A 63 21.74 27.55 7.90
CA ASP A 63 21.34 26.24 8.44
C ASP A 63 20.62 25.38 7.40
N ILE A 64 20.02 25.97 6.36
CA ILE A 64 19.37 25.23 5.26
C ILE A 64 20.33 24.24 4.60
N ILE A 65 21.59 24.60 4.41
CA ILE A 65 22.59 23.71 3.81
C ILE A 65 22.81 22.50 4.73
N GLN A 66 22.93 22.76 6.03
CA GLN A 66 23.13 21.71 7.03
C GLN A 66 21.90 20.80 7.14
N TRP A 67 20.69 21.38 7.18
CA TRP A 67 19.42 20.66 7.12
C TRP A 67 19.38 19.72 5.91
N ASN A 68 19.63 20.26 4.72
CA ASN A 68 19.64 19.48 3.48
C ASN A 68 20.76 18.44 3.44
N THR A 69 21.81 18.56 4.23
CA THR A 69 22.88 17.55 4.27
C THR A 69 22.43 16.34 5.08
N PHE A 70 21.78 16.56 6.24
CA PHE A 70 21.42 15.49 7.17
C PHE A 70 20.01 14.93 6.98
N ASN A 71 19.10 15.64 6.31
CA ASN A 71 17.73 15.20 6.08
C ASN A 71 17.55 14.71 4.64
N ARG A 72 17.66 13.40 4.38
CA ARG A 72 17.49 12.82 3.02
C ARG A 72 16.08 13.06 2.46
N ASN A 73 15.06 12.95 3.30
CA ASN A 73 13.66 12.90 2.91
C ASN A 73 12.89 14.20 3.15
N SER A 74 13.57 15.23 3.67
CA SER A 74 13.01 16.55 3.90
C SER A 74 14.02 17.59 3.43
N LYS A 75 13.70 18.32 2.37
CA LYS A 75 14.59 19.28 1.72
C LYS A 75 13.95 20.64 1.62
N ILE A 76 14.79 21.67 1.64
CA ILE A 76 14.41 23.06 1.44
C ILE A 76 15.15 23.57 0.21
N SER A 77 14.41 24.10 -0.76
CA SER A 77 14.97 24.69 -1.97
C SER A 77 14.51 26.13 -2.13
N ALA A 78 15.20 26.90 -2.97
CA ALA A 78 14.73 28.23 -3.34
C ALA A 78 13.32 28.15 -3.91
N GLN A 79 12.50 29.18 -3.65
CA GLN A 79 11.10 29.19 -4.06
C GLN A 79 10.95 28.82 -5.54
N SER A 80 10.20 27.74 -5.78
CA SER A 80 9.61 27.43 -7.07
C SER A 80 8.22 28.08 -7.17
N SER A 81 7.67 28.22 -8.38
CA SER A 81 6.37 28.85 -8.65
C SER A 81 5.17 28.01 -8.17
N ILE A 82 5.22 27.55 -6.92
CA ILE A 82 4.20 26.72 -6.29
C ILE A 82 3.31 27.62 -5.47
N GLU A 83 2.06 27.72 -5.88
CA GLU A 83 1.05 28.52 -5.18
C GLU A 83 0.33 27.73 -4.07
N LYS A 84 0.32 26.40 -4.15
CA LYS A 84 -0.40 25.51 -3.23
C LYS A 84 0.36 24.24 -2.95
N ASP A 85 0.16 23.67 -1.76
CA ASP A 85 0.69 22.36 -1.38
C ASP A 85 0.21 21.31 -2.40
N THR A 86 1.15 20.53 -2.92
CA THR A 86 0.88 19.49 -3.92
C THR A 86 1.50 18.18 -3.45
N ILE A 87 0.70 17.11 -3.45
CA ILE A 87 1.16 15.76 -3.15
C ILE A 87 1.01 14.91 -4.41
N TYR A 88 2.07 14.21 -4.81
CA TYR A 88 2.09 13.40 -6.02
C TYR A 88 3.06 12.23 -5.92
N ASN A 89 2.88 11.26 -6.83
CA ASN A 89 3.81 10.14 -6.98
C ASN A 89 4.97 10.55 -7.89
N THR A 90 6.19 10.17 -7.53
CA THR A 90 7.39 10.40 -8.33
C THR A 90 8.33 9.20 -8.19
N PHE A 91 9.32 9.12 -9.06
CA PHE A 91 10.36 8.09 -8.98
C PHE A 91 11.72 8.74 -8.71
N TYR A 92 12.50 8.12 -7.85
CA TYR A 92 13.88 8.49 -7.60
C TYR A 92 14.79 7.31 -7.91
N TYR A 93 15.93 7.58 -8.54
CA TYR A 93 16.95 6.55 -8.75
C TYR A 93 17.76 6.37 -7.47
N ASP A 94 17.70 5.19 -6.88
CA ASP A 94 18.58 4.80 -5.78
C ASP A 94 19.87 4.22 -6.36
N SER A 95 20.99 4.92 -6.11
CA SER A 95 22.30 4.52 -6.64
C SER A 95 22.93 3.34 -5.88
N LEU A 96 22.47 3.04 -4.66
CA LEU A 96 22.94 1.89 -3.87
C LEU A 96 22.26 0.60 -4.34
N ALA A 97 20.96 0.66 -4.58
CA ALA A 97 20.18 -0.46 -5.10
C ALA A 97 20.21 -0.57 -6.64
N SER A 98 20.66 0.48 -7.33
CA SER A 98 20.70 0.59 -8.80
C SER A 98 19.34 0.47 -9.47
N GLU A 99 18.28 0.97 -8.82
CA GLU A 99 16.90 0.86 -9.30
C GLU A 99 16.10 2.16 -9.15
N LEU A 100 14.97 2.25 -9.86
CA LEU A 100 14.02 3.35 -9.71
C LEU A 100 12.97 2.97 -8.67
N GLU A 101 12.93 3.74 -7.60
CA GLU A 101 12.03 3.53 -6.48
C GLU A 101 10.84 4.51 -6.55
N PRO A 102 9.60 4.05 -6.34
CA PRO A 102 8.43 4.91 -6.18
C PRO A 102 8.45 5.65 -4.84
N TYR A 103 8.18 6.95 -4.90
CA TYR A 103 8.00 7.81 -3.73
C TYR A 103 6.68 8.56 -3.82
N ARG A 104 6.09 8.84 -2.66
CA ARG A 104 5.08 9.88 -2.49
C ARG A 104 5.75 11.14 -1.98
N GLU A 105 5.50 12.26 -2.63
CA GLU A 105 6.18 13.53 -2.33
C GLU A 105 5.19 14.67 -2.15
N ILE A 106 5.40 15.50 -1.12
CA ILE A 106 4.76 16.79 -0.93
C ILE A 106 5.73 17.92 -1.33
N LYS A 107 5.24 18.88 -2.12
CA LYS A 107 5.86 20.19 -2.28
C LYS A 107 4.97 21.27 -1.70
N ALA A 108 5.52 22.07 -0.80
CA ALA A 108 4.81 23.11 -0.08
C ALA A 108 5.60 24.42 -0.09
N ALA A 109 4.91 25.55 -0.21
CA ALA A 109 5.52 26.86 -0.05
C ALA A 109 5.60 27.21 1.44
N LEU A 110 6.74 27.73 1.89
CA LEU A 110 6.90 28.22 3.26
C LEU A 110 7.82 29.43 3.32
N THR A 111 7.83 30.09 4.48
CA THR A 111 8.65 31.28 4.72
C THR A 111 9.63 31.01 5.85
N ILE A 112 10.91 31.28 5.62
CA ILE A 112 11.99 31.21 6.61
C ILE A 112 12.61 32.60 6.69
N GLN A 113 12.59 33.22 7.88
CA GLN A 113 13.10 34.58 8.11
C GLN A 113 12.58 35.62 7.10
N GLY A 114 11.29 35.57 6.77
CA GLY A 114 10.64 36.50 5.84
C GLY A 114 10.94 36.25 4.35
N LYS A 115 11.72 35.22 4.01
CA LYS A 115 11.98 34.81 2.63
C LYS A 115 11.25 33.53 2.28
N LEU A 116 10.67 33.48 1.08
CA LEU A 116 9.95 32.32 0.56
C LEU A 116 10.91 31.21 0.10
N TYR A 117 10.54 29.97 0.42
CA TYR A 117 11.22 28.73 0.05
C TYR A 117 10.19 27.65 -0.30
N THR A 118 10.67 26.58 -0.93
CA THR A 118 9.89 25.37 -1.17
C THR A 118 10.39 24.25 -0.26
N TYR A 119 9.49 23.72 0.54
CA TYR A 119 9.67 22.48 1.28
C TYR A 119 9.33 21.28 0.40
N THR A 120 10.17 20.26 0.46
CA THR A 120 9.94 18.97 -0.20
C THR A 120 10.09 17.86 0.82
N GLY A 121 8.99 17.20 1.13
CA GLY A 121 8.97 16.01 1.97
C GLY A 121 8.65 14.79 1.12
N ARG A 122 9.31 13.65 1.35
CA ARG A 122 9.05 12.42 0.59
C ARG A 122 9.06 11.19 1.48
N ILE A 123 8.22 10.22 1.13
CA ILE A 123 8.15 8.90 1.76
C ILE A 123 8.30 7.84 0.66
N ASP A 124 9.13 6.86 0.94
CA ASP A 124 9.37 5.71 0.05
C ASP A 124 8.15 4.78 0.06
N LEU A 125 7.74 4.29 -1.11
CA LEU A 125 6.61 3.38 -1.25
C LEU A 125 7.04 1.91 -1.42
N VAL A 126 8.33 1.63 -1.67
CA VAL A 126 8.87 0.28 -1.96
C VAL A 126 8.56 -0.72 -0.86
N GLU A 127 8.96 -0.42 0.38
CA GLU A 127 8.76 -1.36 1.51
C GLU A 127 7.29 -1.78 1.64
N ASN A 128 6.37 -0.86 1.35
CA ASN A 128 4.95 -1.11 1.52
C ASN A 128 4.33 -1.85 0.35
N GLU A 129 4.76 -1.60 -0.89
CA GLU A 129 4.31 -2.39 -2.04
C GLU A 129 4.65 -3.88 -1.86
N ASP A 130 5.86 -4.17 -1.37
CA ASP A 130 6.29 -5.54 -1.08
C ASP A 130 5.49 -6.17 0.07
N VAL A 131 5.21 -5.42 1.14
CA VAL A 131 4.36 -5.89 2.24
C VAL A 131 2.95 -6.22 1.76
N VAL A 132 2.30 -5.33 0.99
CA VAL A 132 0.95 -5.56 0.45
C VAL A 132 0.93 -6.79 -0.45
N LYS A 133 1.93 -6.95 -1.31
CA LYS A 133 2.06 -8.11 -2.21
C LYS A 133 2.27 -9.41 -1.42
N ASN A 134 3.08 -9.40 -0.37
CA ASN A 134 3.32 -10.56 0.49
C ASN A 134 2.05 -10.96 1.26
N ILE A 135 1.30 -10.00 1.80
CA ILE A 135 0.00 -10.25 2.44
C ILE A 135 -0.98 -10.86 1.44
N LEU A 136 -1.02 -10.35 0.21
CA LEU A 136 -1.88 -10.89 -0.85
C LEU A 136 -1.51 -12.34 -1.21
N MET A 137 -0.21 -12.65 -1.32
CA MET A 137 0.26 -14.02 -1.56
C MET A 137 -0.11 -14.97 -0.43
N LEU A 138 0.06 -14.54 0.82
CA LEU A 138 -0.35 -15.31 2.00
C LEU A 138 -1.87 -15.56 2.01
N PHE A 139 -2.66 -14.54 1.69
CA PHE A 139 -4.11 -14.64 1.60
C PHE A 139 -4.53 -15.70 0.55
N ILE A 140 -3.95 -15.65 -0.65
CA ILE A 140 -4.20 -16.63 -1.72
C ILE A 140 -3.80 -18.06 -1.27
N ALA A 141 -2.68 -18.20 -0.56
CA ALA A 141 -2.22 -19.49 -0.05
C ALA A 141 -3.20 -20.08 0.98
N ILE A 142 -3.65 -19.28 1.95
CA ILE A 142 -4.63 -19.70 2.98
C ILE A 142 -5.93 -20.13 2.33
N ILE A 143 -6.42 -19.35 1.36
CA ILE A 143 -7.63 -19.66 0.60
C ILE A 143 -7.49 -20.97 -0.17
N SER A 144 -6.35 -21.18 -0.83
CA SER A 144 -6.08 -22.40 -1.59
C SER A 144 -6.11 -23.62 -0.67
N ILE A 145 -5.48 -23.52 0.51
CA ILE A 145 -5.52 -24.58 1.54
C ILE A 145 -6.96 -24.83 2.00
N LEU A 146 -7.74 -23.78 2.25
CA LEU A 146 -9.15 -23.88 2.66
C LEU A 146 -9.99 -24.58 1.59
N LEU A 147 -9.88 -24.19 0.32
CA LEU A 147 -10.61 -24.80 -0.79
C LEU A 147 -10.24 -26.27 -0.99
N ILE A 148 -8.95 -26.59 -0.95
CA ILE A 148 -8.45 -27.96 -1.06
C ILE A 148 -8.97 -28.82 0.11
N GLY A 149 -8.86 -28.30 1.34
CA GLY A 149 -9.37 -28.96 2.54
C GLY A 149 -10.87 -29.23 2.46
N LEU A 150 -11.65 -28.21 2.07
CA LEU A 150 -13.09 -28.33 1.89
C LEU A 150 -13.43 -29.38 0.83
N PHE A 151 -12.73 -29.38 -0.31
CA PHE A 151 -12.90 -30.39 -1.35
C PHE A 151 -12.70 -31.82 -0.82
N PHE A 152 -11.62 -32.08 -0.07
CA PHE A 152 -11.35 -33.41 0.49
C PHE A 152 -12.37 -33.83 1.56
N ILE A 153 -12.73 -32.92 2.46
CA ILE A 153 -13.74 -33.17 3.51
C ILE A 153 -15.08 -33.51 2.85
N THR A 154 -15.53 -32.70 1.89
CA THR A 154 -16.80 -32.94 1.21
C THR A 154 -16.77 -34.22 0.39
N LYS A 155 -15.66 -34.55 -0.26
CA LYS A 155 -15.48 -35.83 -0.96
C LYS A 155 -15.59 -37.03 0.00
N LYS A 156 -14.94 -36.97 1.17
CA LYS A 156 -14.97 -38.05 2.18
C LYS A 156 -16.36 -38.21 2.79
N MET A 157 -17.00 -37.12 3.21
CA MET A 157 -18.36 -37.14 3.77
C MET A 157 -19.38 -37.65 2.75
N SER A 158 -19.26 -37.21 1.50
CA SER A 158 -20.07 -37.72 0.39
C SER A 158 -19.98 -39.25 0.30
N LEU A 159 -18.77 -39.81 0.23
CA LEU A 159 -18.59 -41.26 0.13
C LEU A 159 -19.16 -42.01 1.35
N ALA A 160 -19.03 -41.45 2.55
CA ALA A 160 -19.54 -42.07 3.77
C ALA A 160 -21.08 -42.04 3.87
N LEU A 161 -21.70 -40.89 3.58
CA LEU A 161 -23.16 -40.70 3.66
C LEU A 161 -23.93 -41.47 2.56
N TRP A 162 -23.30 -41.73 1.43
CA TRP A 162 -23.89 -42.49 0.32
C TRP A 162 -23.67 -44.01 0.43
N LYS A 163 -22.83 -44.48 1.37
CA LYS A 163 -22.56 -45.90 1.60
C LYS A 163 -23.80 -46.76 1.94
N PRO A 164 -24.82 -46.29 2.68
CA PRO A 164 -26.03 -47.07 2.96
C PRO A 164 -27.08 -47.05 1.83
N PHE A 165 -26.87 -46.24 0.78
CA PHE A 165 -27.77 -46.13 -0.38
C PHE A 165 -27.21 -46.82 -1.64
N TYR A 166 -26.10 -47.55 -1.51
CA TYR A 166 -25.42 -48.31 -2.55
C TYR A 166 -25.15 -49.74 -2.09
#